data_AF-A0A2E3H2N9-F1
#
_entry.id   AF-A0A2E3H2N9-F1
#
_cell.length_a   1.000
_cell.length_b   1.000
_cell.length_c   1.000
_cell.angle_alpha   90.00
_cell.angle_beta   90.00
_cell.angle_gamma   90.00
#
_symmetry.space_group_name_H-M   'P 1'
#
loop_
_entity.id
_entity.type
_entity.pdbx_description
1 polymer ?
#
loop_
_entity_poly.entity_id
_entity_poly.type
_entity_poly.pdbx_seq_one_letter_code
_entity_poly.pdbx_strand_id
1 'polypeptide(L)'
;MTGGDMKFRLKYVVEDTDRHGNVRLYFRRQGRKVRLRGPAGSPEFLEDYKKAAAGTLEPAKKGNGVGQVVPRSIRWLCVQYYKSAMFKELDPRTQKVRRAILERFCQHKGDGEKPFALLLPRHVRVRRDEMSDRPEAANGMVKALRQLYRFALRYDFHDDNPAEKVEYLKGNPDGFHSWSLEEIAKFEEVHPVGTPARLALALAIYTGQRRSDLVLFGRQHVRDGWLVFTQHKGRNRNPVRMEIPIIPALQRIIDQTPTGDLAFLVTAFNRPFTSNGFGNRFRKWCDEAGLKECSVHGLRKAAAARLAELGCTEQEIMAITGHRTSKEVTRYTRAASQKTRAESALRRMSEEQS
;
A
#
# COMPACT_ATOMS: atom_id res chain seq x y z
N MET A 1 18.01 -60.91 18.55
CA MET A 1 16.73 -60.87 19.28
C MET A 1 15.89 -59.73 18.71
N THR A 2 14.75 -60.09 18.16
CA THR A 2 13.83 -59.25 17.38
C THR A 2 12.98 -58.36 18.30
N GLY A 3 13.16 -57.04 18.22
CA GLY A 3 12.19 -56.05 18.69
C GLY A 3 11.39 -55.55 17.49
N GLY A 4 10.29 -56.23 17.18
CA GLY A 4 9.42 -55.86 16.06
C GLY A 4 8.66 -54.57 16.37
N ASP A 5 8.97 -53.50 15.63
CA ASP A 5 8.14 -52.29 15.58
C ASP A 5 6.79 -52.65 14.95
N MET A 6 5.82 -52.95 15.81
CA MET A 6 4.45 -53.25 15.43
C MET A 6 3.80 -51.95 14.92
N LYS A 7 3.97 -51.65 13.63
CA LYS A 7 3.28 -50.52 12.97
C LYS A 7 1.78 -50.83 12.91
N PHE A 8 1.05 -50.44 13.95
CA PHE A 8 -0.40 -50.38 13.93
C PHE A 8 -0.85 -49.39 12.85
N ARG A 9 -1.21 -49.90 11.67
CA ARG A 9 -1.79 -49.09 10.58
C ARG A 9 -3.26 -48.83 10.91
N LEU A 10 -3.50 -47.84 11.75
CA LEU A 10 -4.85 -47.40 12.10
C LEU A 10 -5.52 -46.81 10.85
N LYS A 11 -6.65 -47.40 10.46
CA LYS A 11 -7.37 -46.99 9.25
C LYS A 11 -7.87 -45.57 9.40
N TYR A 12 -7.83 -44.82 8.31
CA TYR A 12 -8.35 -43.46 8.20
C TYR A 12 -7.58 -42.39 8.99
N VAL A 13 -6.38 -42.66 9.51
CA VAL A 13 -5.53 -41.61 10.10
C VAL A 13 -4.66 -40.94 9.02
N VAL A 14 -4.64 -39.61 8.99
CA VAL A 14 -3.84 -38.78 8.09
C VAL A 14 -3.06 -37.73 8.87
N GLU A 15 -1.83 -37.46 8.43
CA GLU A 15 -0.98 -36.42 9.00
C GLU A 15 -1.07 -35.14 8.17
N ASP A 16 -1.04 -33.99 8.83
CA ASP A 16 -1.05 -32.67 8.19
C ASP A 16 -0.09 -31.76 8.93
N THR A 17 0.83 -31.14 8.19
CA THR A 17 1.82 -30.21 8.75
C THR A 17 1.26 -28.79 8.63
N ASP A 18 1.12 -28.10 9.76
CA ASP A 18 0.61 -26.72 9.75
C ASP A 18 1.63 -25.72 9.18
N ARG A 19 1.18 -24.49 8.92
CA ARG A 19 2.01 -23.39 8.38
C ARG A 19 3.19 -22.98 9.28
N HIS A 20 3.25 -23.49 10.51
CA HIS A 20 4.30 -23.25 11.50
C HIS A 20 5.19 -24.49 11.69
N GLY A 21 5.01 -25.55 10.88
CA GLY A 21 5.82 -26.76 10.91
C GLY A 21 5.33 -27.83 11.89
N ASN A 22 4.21 -27.64 12.59
CA ASN A 22 3.73 -28.64 13.55
C ASN A 22 2.94 -29.74 12.85
N VAL A 23 3.35 -31.00 13.04
CA VAL A 23 2.63 -32.18 12.54
C VAL A 23 1.40 -32.46 13.40
N ARG A 24 0.25 -32.65 12.78
CA ARG A 24 -1.03 -32.93 13.44
C ARG A 24 -1.70 -34.16 12.83
N LEU A 25 -2.28 -35.01 13.67
CA LEU A 25 -2.99 -36.22 13.25
C LEU A 25 -4.49 -35.98 13.13
N TYR A 26 -5.12 -36.56 12.11
CA TYR A 26 -6.55 -36.47 11.86
C TYR A 26 -7.15 -37.81 11.48
N PHE A 27 -8.40 -38.06 11.85
CA PHE A 27 -9.22 -39.15 11.33
C PHE A 27 -10.06 -38.66 10.14
N ARG A 28 -9.99 -39.33 8.98
CA ARG A 28 -10.67 -38.96 7.74
C ARG A 28 -11.44 -40.12 7.12
N ARG A 29 -12.77 -40.09 7.23
CA ARG A 29 -13.68 -41.10 6.64
C ARG A 29 -14.91 -40.41 6.07
N GLN A 30 -15.32 -40.78 4.85
CA GLN A 30 -16.53 -40.25 4.17
C GLN A 30 -16.62 -38.70 4.19
N GLY A 31 -15.52 -38.02 3.87
CA GLY A 31 -15.48 -36.54 3.80
C GLY A 31 -15.40 -35.81 5.14
N ARG A 32 -15.62 -36.48 6.28
CA ARG A 32 -15.41 -35.90 7.63
C ARG A 32 -13.93 -36.00 8.03
N LYS A 33 -13.33 -34.87 8.45
CA LYS A 33 -11.95 -34.78 8.95
C LYS A 33 -11.99 -34.26 10.39
N VAL A 34 -11.56 -35.06 11.36
CA VAL A 34 -11.57 -34.71 12.79
C VAL A 34 -10.15 -34.81 13.36
N ARG A 35 -9.75 -33.85 14.19
CA ARG A 35 -8.40 -33.81 14.78
C ARG A 35 -8.29 -34.84 15.91
N LEU A 36 -7.20 -35.60 15.94
CA LEU A 36 -6.83 -36.50 17.03
C LEU A 36 -5.81 -35.80 17.93
N ARG A 37 -6.00 -35.83 19.25
CA ARG A 37 -5.08 -35.23 20.22
C ARG A 37 -3.91 -36.18 20.52
N GLY A 38 -2.76 -35.60 20.84
CA GLY A 38 -1.56 -36.35 21.22
C GLY A 38 -0.82 -37.02 20.05
N PRO A 39 0.38 -37.57 20.31
CA PRO A 39 1.11 -38.37 19.33
C PRO A 39 0.40 -39.70 19.05
N ALA A 40 0.72 -40.31 17.91
CA ALA A 40 0.15 -41.61 17.53
C ALA A 40 0.42 -42.65 18.62
N GLY A 41 -0.64 -43.35 19.08
CA GLY A 41 -0.56 -44.37 20.12
C GLY A 41 -0.70 -43.85 21.57
N SER A 42 -0.76 -42.54 21.80
CA SER A 42 -1.03 -41.99 23.14
C SER A 42 -2.47 -42.32 23.63
N PRO A 43 -2.72 -42.32 24.96
CA PRO A 43 -4.05 -42.55 25.51
C PRO A 43 -5.11 -41.60 24.94
N GLU A 44 -4.79 -40.32 24.81
CA GLU A 44 -5.67 -39.28 24.24
C GLU A 44 -5.95 -39.51 22.75
N PHE A 45 -4.92 -39.96 22.01
CA PHE A 45 -5.05 -40.31 20.60
C PHE A 45 -5.97 -41.52 20.40
N LEU A 46 -5.80 -42.57 21.21
CA LEU A 46 -6.61 -43.78 21.13
C LEU A 46 -8.06 -43.52 21.54
N GLU A 47 -8.28 -42.65 22.53
CA GLU A 47 -9.61 -42.20 22.94
C GLU A 47 -10.32 -41.45 21.82
N ASP A 48 -9.65 -40.44 21.23
CA ASP A 48 -10.20 -39.67 20.11
C ASP A 48 -10.42 -40.56 18.88
N TYR A 49 -9.51 -41.49 18.59
CA TYR A 49 -9.64 -42.43 17.48
C TYR A 49 -10.87 -43.33 17.66
N LYS A 50 -11.08 -43.90 18.86
CA LYS A 50 -12.27 -44.72 19.15
C LYS A 50 -13.57 -43.94 18.98
N LYS A 51 -13.62 -42.71 19.52
CA LYS A 51 -14.79 -41.82 19.36
C LYS A 51 -15.02 -41.43 17.89
N ALA A 52 -13.95 -41.15 17.14
CA ALA A 52 -14.05 -40.80 15.72
C ALA A 52 -14.49 -41.98 14.86
N ALA A 53 -14.01 -43.19 15.16
CA ALA A 53 -14.43 -44.42 14.51
C ALA A 53 -15.90 -44.79 14.81
N ALA A 54 -16.36 -44.50 16.03
CA ALA A 54 -17.76 -44.65 16.45
C ALA A 54 -18.68 -43.53 15.94
N GLY A 55 -18.16 -42.52 15.25
CA GLY A 55 -18.92 -41.39 14.73
C GLY A 55 -19.44 -40.41 15.79
N THR A 56 -19.00 -40.53 17.04
CA THR A 56 -19.42 -39.68 18.17
C THR A 56 -18.44 -38.54 18.46
N LEU A 57 -17.26 -38.54 17.82
CA LEU A 57 -16.35 -37.40 17.86
C LEU A 57 -16.83 -36.33 16.87
N GLU A 58 -17.52 -35.32 17.40
CA GLU A 58 -17.88 -34.15 16.63
C GLU A 58 -16.63 -33.46 16.07
N PRO A 59 -16.65 -32.96 14.82
CA PRO A 59 -15.56 -32.16 14.29
C PRO A 59 -15.32 -31.02 15.26
N ALA A 60 -14.07 -30.82 15.69
CA ALA A 60 -13.70 -29.61 16.40
C ALA A 60 -14.25 -28.44 15.58
N LYS A 61 -15.28 -27.75 16.11
CA LYS A 61 -15.89 -26.61 15.45
C LYS A 61 -14.72 -25.75 14.99
N LYS A 62 -14.60 -25.51 13.68
CA LYS A 62 -13.67 -24.50 13.17
C LYS A 62 -14.00 -23.27 13.99
N GLY A 63 -13.10 -22.91 14.91
CA GLY A 63 -13.28 -21.72 15.70
C GLY A 63 -13.34 -20.59 14.70
N ASN A 64 -14.55 -20.15 14.38
CA ASN A 64 -14.74 -18.82 13.84
C ASN A 64 -14.11 -17.92 14.89
N GLY A 65 -12.97 -17.32 14.54
CA GLY A 65 -12.23 -16.42 15.39
C GLY A 65 -13.11 -15.23 15.76
N VAL A 66 -13.90 -15.40 16.80
CA VAL A 66 -14.51 -14.36 17.60
C VAL A 66 -14.50 -14.93 19.02
N GLY A 67 -13.34 -14.85 19.68
CA GLY A 67 -13.40 -14.69 21.13
C GLY A 67 -14.37 -13.54 21.38
N GLN A 68 -15.34 -13.72 22.28
CA GLN A 68 -16.33 -12.67 22.59
C GLN A 68 -15.59 -11.34 22.70
N VAL A 69 -15.96 -10.38 21.84
CA VAL A 69 -15.34 -9.07 21.85
C VAL A 69 -15.68 -8.44 23.21
N VAL A 70 -14.67 -8.33 24.08
CA VAL A 70 -14.84 -7.82 25.44
C VAL A 70 -15.53 -6.45 25.37
N PRO A 71 -16.71 -6.26 25.97
CA PRO A 71 -17.39 -4.97 25.95
C PRO A 71 -16.49 -3.85 26.47
N ARG A 72 -16.59 -2.65 25.86
CA ARG A 72 -15.77 -1.47 26.21
C ARG A 72 -14.25 -1.65 26.06
N SER A 73 -13.78 -2.70 25.39
CA SER A 73 -12.38 -2.85 25.02
C SER A 73 -11.99 -2.02 23.80
N ILE A 74 -10.69 -1.86 23.55
CA ILE A 74 -10.18 -1.21 22.33
C ILE A 74 -10.65 -1.95 21.06
N ARG A 75 -10.65 -3.29 21.07
CA ARG A 75 -11.16 -4.11 19.96
C ARG A 75 -12.64 -3.86 19.74
N TRP A 76 -13.43 -3.73 20.81
CA TRP A 76 -14.84 -3.36 20.70
C TRP A 76 -15.01 -2.00 20.02
N LEU A 77 -14.24 -0.99 20.43
CA LEU A 77 -14.29 0.35 19.84
C LEU A 77 -13.91 0.31 18.34
N CYS A 78 -12.88 -0.46 17.96
CA CYS A 78 -12.52 -0.70 16.56
C CYS A 78 -13.69 -1.30 15.77
N VAL A 79 -14.39 -2.30 16.31
CA VAL A 79 -15.55 -2.93 15.66
C VAL A 79 -16.68 -1.92 15.45
N GLN A 80 -16.98 -1.06 16.43
CA GLN A 80 -17.97 0.02 16.26
C GLN A 80 -17.52 1.02 15.20
N TYR A 81 -16.25 1.42 15.24
CA TYR A 81 -15.68 2.33 14.26
C TYR A 81 -15.83 1.80 12.83
N TYR A 82 -15.54 0.51 12.61
CA TYR A 82 -15.69 -0.12 11.30
C TYR A 82 -17.12 -0.16 10.75
N LYS A 83 -18.13 -0.10 11.64
CA LYS A 83 -19.55 -0.08 11.26
C LYS A 83 -20.06 1.35 10.99
N SER A 84 -19.38 2.35 11.54
CA SER A 84 -19.76 3.77 11.47
C SER A 84 -19.76 4.34 10.05
N ALA A 85 -20.58 5.37 9.82
CA ALA A 85 -20.56 6.16 8.59
C ALA A 85 -19.17 6.78 8.35
N MET A 86 -18.53 7.29 9.43
CA MET A 86 -17.18 7.88 9.38
C MET A 86 -16.12 6.95 8.77
N PHE A 87 -16.24 5.64 8.97
CA PHE A 87 -15.32 4.68 8.35
C PHE A 87 -15.76 4.29 6.94
N LYS A 88 -17.06 4.09 6.73
CA LYS A 88 -17.63 3.68 5.44
C LYS A 88 -17.45 4.74 4.34
N GLU A 89 -17.43 6.02 4.68
CA GLU A 89 -17.18 7.13 3.75
C GLU A 89 -15.72 7.23 3.29
N LEU A 90 -14.78 6.56 3.95
CA LEU A 90 -13.38 6.58 3.56
C LEU A 90 -13.18 5.81 2.24
N ASP A 91 -12.20 6.23 1.44
CA ASP A 91 -11.77 5.45 0.27
C ASP A 91 -11.45 3.99 0.69
N PRO A 92 -11.86 2.97 -0.11
CA PRO A 92 -11.67 1.56 0.24
C PRO A 92 -10.21 1.19 0.59
N ARG A 93 -9.22 1.83 -0.04
CA ARG A 93 -7.81 1.61 0.30
C ARG A 93 -7.50 2.13 1.70
N THR A 94 -8.04 3.29 2.05
CA THR A 94 -7.90 3.90 3.38
C THR A 94 -8.55 3.02 4.45
N GLN A 95 -9.75 2.48 4.18
CA GLN A 95 -10.41 1.51 5.06
C GLN A 95 -9.51 0.30 5.32
N LYS A 96 -8.98 -0.31 4.24
CA LYS A 96 -8.10 -1.49 4.32
C LYS A 96 -6.84 -1.21 5.15
N VAL A 97 -6.14 -0.10 4.90
CA VAL A 97 -4.91 0.26 5.65
C VAL A 97 -5.23 0.54 7.11
N ARG A 98 -6.25 1.36 7.38
CA ARG A 98 -6.62 1.76 8.75
C ARG A 98 -7.02 0.55 9.58
N ARG A 99 -7.84 -0.34 9.02
CA ARG A 99 -8.20 -1.62 9.66
C ARG A 99 -6.96 -2.45 9.95
N ALA A 100 -6.06 -2.64 8.98
CA ALA A 100 -4.85 -3.44 9.19
C ALA A 100 -3.95 -2.90 10.32
N ILE A 101 -3.83 -1.58 10.46
CA ILE A 101 -3.07 -0.94 11.53
C ILE A 101 -3.74 -1.16 12.89
N LEU A 102 -5.05 -0.90 12.99
CA LEU A 102 -5.81 -1.05 14.23
C LEU A 102 -5.90 -2.52 14.68
N GLU A 103 -6.07 -3.47 13.76
CA GLU A 103 -6.03 -4.90 14.09
C GLU A 103 -4.67 -5.33 14.63
N ARG A 104 -3.58 -4.85 14.01
CA ARG A 104 -2.22 -5.11 14.49
C ARG A 104 -2.00 -4.54 15.89
N PHE A 105 -2.48 -3.32 16.15
CA PHE A 105 -2.47 -2.74 17.48
C PHE A 105 -3.24 -3.62 18.48
N CYS A 106 -4.46 -4.05 18.13
CA CYS A 106 -5.28 -4.89 19.01
C CYS A 106 -4.65 -6.26 19.30
N GLN A 107 -3.87 -6.81 18.36
CA GLN A 107 -3.18 -8.09 18.53
C GLN A 107 -1.88 -7.96 19.35
N HIS A 108 -1.33 -6.75 19.45
CA HIS A 108 -0.04 -6.54 20.10
C HIS A 108 -0.18 -6.57 21.63
N LYS A 109 0.45 -7.57 22.26
CA LYS A 109 0.46 -7.78 23.72
C LYS A 109 -0.92 -7.65 24.39
N GLY A 110 -1.97 -8.15 23.73
CA GLY A 110 -3.34 -8.12 24.23
C GLY A 110 -3.98 -6.73 24.34
N ASP A 111 -3.42 -5.69 23.72
CA ASP A 111 -3.95 -4.33 23.84
C ASP A 111 -5.40 -4.19 23.40
N GLY A 112 -5.85 -5.03 22.47
CA GLY A 112 -7.23 -5.04 21.99
C GLY A 112 -8.25 -5.37 23.08
N GLU A 113 -7.87 -6.13 24.12
CA GLU A 113 -8.79 -6.55 25.19
C GLU A 113 -8.86 -5.53 26.33
N LYS A 114 -7.91 -4.58 26.38
CA LYS A 114 -7.86 -3.56 27.42
C LYS A 114 -9.00 -2.55 27.27
N PRO A 115 -9.52 -1.97 28.36
CA PRO A 115 -10.57 -0.96 28.31
C PRO A 115 -10.12 0.28 27.52
N PHE A 116 -10.89 0.70 26.52
CA PHE A 116 -10.52 1.88 25.71
C PHE A 116 -10.53 3.16 26.55
N ALA A 117 -11.35 3.22 27.60
CA ALA A 117 -11.47 4.38 28.49
C ALA A 117 -10.21 4.63 29.35
N LEU A 118 -9.34 3.63 29.48
CA LEU A 118 -8.11 3.72 30.29
C LEU A 118 -6.85 3.89 29.43
N LEU A 119 -6.99 4.09 28.12
CA LEU A 119 -5.85 4.38 27.26
C LEU A 119 -5.33 5.79 27.53
N LEU A 120 -4.07 5.91 27.90
CA LEU A 120 -3.42 7.17 28.22
C LEU A 120 -2.32 7.48 27.20
N PRO A 121 -1.92 8.76 27.03
CA PRO A 121 -0.84 9.14 26.12
C PRO A 121 0.46 8.35 26.34
N ARG A 122 0.80 8.06 27.61
CA ARG A 122 1.98 7.25 27.96
C ARG A 122 1.94 5.83 27.35
N HIS A 123 0.77 5.19 27.28
CA HIS A 123 0.64 3.85 26.70
C HIS A 123 0.87 3.90 25.18
N VAL A 124 0.36 4.95 24.52
CA VAL A 124 0.56 5.16 23.08
C VAL A 124 2.01 5.50 22.77
N ARG A 125 2.71 6.29 23.61
CA ARG A 125 4.16 6.55 23.48
C ARG A 125 4.97 5.27 23.56
N VAL A 126 4.70 4.39 24.53
CA VAL A 126 5.38 3.08 24.63
C VAL A 126 5.24 2.29 23.32
N ARG A 127 4.04 2.21 22.74
CA ARG A 127 3.83 1.51 21.46
C ARG A 127 4.51 2.17 20.26
N ARG A 128 4.55 3.50 20.25
CA ARG A 128 5.26 4.27 19.22
C ARG A 128 6.76 4.00 19.30
N ASP A 129 7.33 4.00 20.50
CA ASP A 129 8.77 3.90 20.72
C ASP A 129 9.29 2.46 20.54
N GLU A 130 8.44 1.45 20.78
CA GLU A 130 8.67 0.05 20.36
C GLU A 130 8.85 -0.09 18.83
N MET A 131 8.42 0.90 18.05
CA MET A 131 8.55 0.96 16.59
C MET A 131 9.52 2.06 16.14
N SER A 132 10.42 2.51 17.02
CA SER A 132 11.36 3.61 16.74
C SER A 132 12.30 3.32 15.56
N ASP A 133 12.61 2.05 15.30
CA ASP A 133 13.33 1.58 14.12
C ASP A 133 12.58 1.83 12.80
N ARG A 134 11.25 2.03 12.88
CA ARG A 134 10.35 2.25 11.73
C ARG A 134 9.43 3.46 11.99
N PRO A 135 9.97 4.69 11.97
CA PRO A 135 9.23 5.91 12.35
C PRO A 135 7.90 6.10 11.60
N GLU A 136 7.85 5.82 10.30
CA GLU A 136 6.63 5.98 9.50
C GLU A 136 5.52 5.00 9.89
N ALA A 137 5.90 3.77 10.27
CA ALA A 137 4.94 2.78 10.76
C ALA A 137 4.42 3.16 12.16
N ALA A 138 5.30 3.65 13.04
CA ALA A 138 4.95 4.17 14.36
C ALA A 138 3.97 5.35 14.24
N ASN A 139 4.29 6.33 13.39
CA ASN A 139 3.45 7.48 13.12
C ASN A 139 2.11 7.07 12.48
N GLY A 140 2.11 6.05 11.63
CA GLY A 140 0.91 5.45 11.06
C GLY A 140 -0.02 4.87 12.12
N MET A 141 0.53 4.19 13.14
CA MET A 141 -0.21 3.68 14.29
C MET A 141 -0.83 4.83 15.10
N VAL A 142 -0.04 5.86 15.46
CA VAL A 142 -0.56 7.03 16.20
C VAL A 142 -1.67 7.73 15.40
N LYS A 143 -1.50 7.92 14.08
CA LYS A 143 -2.53 8.48 13.20
C LYS A 143 -3.81 7.65 13.20
N ALA A 144 -3.71 6.33 13.18
CA ALA A 144 -4.88 5.45 13.20
C ALA A 144 -5.64 5.55 14.55
N LEU A 145 -4.91 5.54 15.67
CA LEU A 145 -5.51 5.72 17.00
C LEU A 145 -6.17 7.09 17.17
N ARG A 146 -5.52 8.18 16.71
CA ARG A 146 -6.13 9.52 16.71
C ARG A 146 -7.48 9.52 16.00
N GLN A 147 -7.59 8.84 14.85
CA GLN A 147 -8.85 8.77 14.12
C GLN A 147 -9.89 7.87 14.82
N LEU A 148 -9.46 6.79 15.47
CA LEU A 148 -10.34 5.93 16.27
C LEU A 148 -10.96 6.71 17.45
N TYR A 149 -10.16 7.49 18.18
CA TYR A 149 -10.66 8.29 19.30
C TYR A 149 -11.40 9.55 18.85
N ARG A 150 -11.12 10.09 17.66
CA ARG A 150 -11.99 11.11 17.05
C ARG A 150 -13.39 10.57 16.75
N PHE A 151 -13.48 9.30 16.34
CA PHE A 151 -14.77 8.61 16.24
C PHE A 151 -15.39 8.42 17.62
N ALA A 152 -14.62 7.99 18.62
CA ALA A 152 -15.12 7.81 19.99
C ALA A 152 -15.72 9.10 20.57
N LEU A 153 -15.04 10.24 20.38
CA LEU A 153 -15.53 11.57 20.74
C LEU A 153 -16.84 11.92 20.02
N ARG A 154 -16.90 11.74 18.71
CA ARG A 154 -18.07 12.15 17.91
C ARG A 154 -19.32 11.30 18.19
N TYR A 155 -19.14 10.08 18.67
CA TYR A 155 -20.22 9.13 18.97
C TYR A 155 -20.39 8.95 20.49
N ASP A 156 -19.90 9.89 21.29
CA ASP A 156 -20.07 9.94 22.75
C ASP A 156 -19.63 8.65 23.48
N PHE A 157 -18.64 7.95 22.92
CA PHE A 157 -18.02 6.80 23.58
C PHE A 157 -16.92 7.19 24.57
N HIS A 158 -16.28 8.35 24.38
CA HIS A 158 -15.15 8.82 25.18
C HIS A 158 -15.01 10.36 25.11
N ASP A 159 -14.56 10.99 26.19
CA ASP A 159 -14.51 12.47 26.30
C ASP A 159 -13.16 13.11 25.89
N ASP A 160 -12.13 12.30 25.64
CA ASP A 160 -10.79 12.76 25.26
C ASP A 160 -10.17 11.94 24.10
N ASN A 161 -9.16 12.50 23.43
CA ASN A 161 -8.32 11.79 22.47
C ASN A 161 -6.87 11.66 22.99
N PRO A 162 -6.54 10.58 23.73
CA PRO A 162 -5.20 10.42 24.30
C PRO A 162 -4.10 10.34 23.23
N ALA A 163 -4.43 9.91 22.00
CA ALA A 163 -3.46 9.80 20.91
C ALA A 163 -3.13 11.16 20.27
N GLU A 164 -3.95 12.21 20.45
CA GLU A 164 -3.62 13.56 19.96
C GLU A 164 -2.47 14.19 20.75
N LYS A 165 -2.33 13.82 22.02
CA LYS A 165 -1.28 14.27 22.94
C LYS A 165 0.07 13.55 22.75
N VAL A 166 0.20 12.73 21.71
CA VAL A 166 1.42 11.96 21.41
C VAL A 166 2.10 12.48 20.16
N GLU A 167 3.36 12.84 20.29
CA GLU A 167 4.18 13.40 19.22
C GLU A 167 4.53 12.34 18.17
N TYR A 168 4.81 12.78 16.95
CA TYR A 168 5.34 11.89 15.91
C TYR A 168 6.85 11.74 16.05
N LEU A 169 7.36 10.56 15.71
CA LEU A 169 8.79 10.35 15.50
C LEU A 169 9.23 11.10 14.24
N LYS A 170 10.47 11.61 14.24
CA LYS A 170 11.06 12.22 13.03
C LYS A 170 11.25 11.13 11.98
N GLY A 171 10.66 11.34 10.80
CA GLY A 171 10.85 10.50 9.62
C GLY A 171 11.92 11.05 8.68
N ASN A 172 12.13 10.39 7.54
CA ASN A 172 12.99 10.90 6.48
C ASN A 172 12.40 12.20 5.90
N PRO A 173 13.06 13.37 6.05
CA PRO A 173 12.54 14.65 5.58
C PRO A 173 12.45 14.72 4.05
N ASP A 174 13.34 14.04 3.34
CA ASP A 174 13.44 14.08 1.88
C ASP A 174 12.41 13.18 1.21
N GLY A 175 11.99 12.12 1.91
CA GLY A 175 11.02 11.14 1.45
C GLY A 175 11.63 10.21 0.40
N PHE A 176 10.93 10.02 -0.73
CA PHE A 176 11.46 9.22 -1.83
C PHE A 176 12.56 9.98 -2.58
N HIS A 177 13.61 9.25 -2.96
CA HIS A 177 14.68 9.73 -3.85
C HIS A 177 14.09 10.36 -5.12
N SER A 178 14.63 11.51 -5.51
CA SER A 178 14.29 12.15 -6.80
C SER A 178 15.27 11.67 -7.83
N TRP A 179 14.76 11.21 -8.98
CA TRP A 179 15.66 10.77 -10.05
C TRP A 179 16.46 11.96 -10.57
N SER A 180 17.76 11.74 -10.80
CA SER A 180 18.62 12.66 -11.55
C SER A 180 18.49 12.45 -13.06
N LEU A 181 19.03 13.38 -13.85
CA LEU A 181 19.05 13.25 -15.31
C LEU A 181 19.93 12.07 -15.76
N GLU A 182 21.03 11.83 -15.06
CA GLU A 182 21.94 10.70 -15.30
C GLU A 182 21.25 9.36 -14.99
N GLU A 183 20.45 9.28 -13.92
CA GLU A 183 19.68 8.07 -13.61
C GLU A 183 18.58 7.82 -14.65
N ILE A 184 17.94 8.87 -15.15
CA ILE A 184 16.99 8.78 -16.28
C ILE A 184 17.70 8.26 -17.52
N ALA A 185 18.85 8.85 -17.89
CA ALA A 185 19.63 8.43 -19.06
C ALA A 185 20.04 6.96 -18.95
N LYS A 186 20.58 6.54 -17.81
CA LYS A 186 20.96 5.14 -17.55
C LYS A 186 19.77 4.18 -17.68
N PHE A 187 18.60 4.57 -17.20
CA PHE A 187 17.39 3.76 -17.38
C PHE A 187 16.98 3.67 -18.85
N GLU A 188 17.09 4.76 -19.61
CA GLU A 188 16.77 4.81 -21.04
C GLU A 188 17.77 4.01 -21.90
N GLU A 189 19.05 3.94 -21.51
CA GLU A 189 20.06 3.09 -22.15
C GLU A 189 19.75 1.59 -21.99
N VAL A 190 19.36 1.18 -20.79
CA VAL A 190 19.04 -0.23 -20.49
C VAL A 190 17.66 -0.62 -21.04
N HIS A 191 16.71 0.32 -21.05
CA HIS A 191 15.34 0.10 -21.51
C HIS A 191 15.04 0.99 -22.72
N PRO A 192 15.32 0.53 -23.96
CA PRO A 192 15.10 1.32 -25.16
C PRO A 192 13.61 1.52 -25.48
N VAL A 193 13.33 2.42 -26.43
CA VAL A 193 11.99 2.63 -26.97
C VAL A 193 11.43 1.33 -27.55
N GLY A 194 10.14 1.09 -27.31
CA GLY A 194 9.46 -0.17 -27.61
C GLY A 194 9.34 -1.10 -26.41
N THR A 195 10.05 -0.84 -25.30
CA THR A 195 9.89 -1.60 -24.06
C THR A 195 8.79 -1.02 -23.14
N PRO A 196 8.06 -1.87 -22.37
CA PRO A 196 7.10 -1.39 -21.36
C PRO A 196 7.74 -0.53 -20.27
N ALA A 197 9.01 -0.80 -19.95
CA ALA A 197 9.79 -0.02 -18.99
C ALA A 197 10.01 1.42 -19.47
N ARG A 198 10.43 1.59 -20.73
CA ARG A 198 10.62 2.90 -21.36
C ARG A 198 9.32 3.70 -21.43
N LEU A 199 8.23 3.06 -21.83
CA LEU A 199 6.90 3.68 -21.86
C LEU A 199 6.45 4.13 -20.47
N ALA A 200 6.66 3.30 -19.45
CA ALA A 200 6.32 3.64 -18.07
C ALA A 200 7.09 4.87 -17.55
N LEU A 201 8.39 4.95 -17.86
CA LEU A 201 9.22 6.12 -17.55
C LEU A 201 8.70 7.38 -18.27
N ALA A 202 8.45 7.27 -19.58
CA ALA A 202 7.97 8.38 -20.39
C ALA A 202 6.62 8.92 -19.88
N LEU A 203 5.65 8.04 -19.64
CA LEU A 203 4.36 8.44 -19.07
C LEU A 203 4.55 9.15 -17.72
N ALA A 204 5.43 8.66 -16.85
CA ALA A 204 5.67 9.27 -15.54
C ALA A 204 6.30 10.67 -15.64
N ILE A 205 7.33 10.84 -16.48
CA ILE A 205 8.07 12.10 -16.61
C ILE A 205 7.27 13.16 -17.37
N TYR A 206 6.66 12.81 -18.51
CA TYR A 206 5.96 13.79 -19.34
C TYR A 206 4.62 14.22 -18.75
N THR A 207 3.96 13.38 -17.96
CA THR A 207 2.67 13.74 -17.33
C THR A 207 2.82 14.20 -15.88
N GLY A 208 3.90 13.84 -15.19
CA GLY A 208 4.09 14.10 -13.77
C GLY A 208 3.07 13.40 -12.86
N GLN A 209 2.40 12.35 -13.34
CA GLN A 209 1.27 11.74 -12.63
C GLN A 209 1.67 10.63 -11.67
N ARG A 210 0.80 10.34 -10.70
CA ARG A 210 1.10 9.34 -9.68
C ARG A 210 0.99 7.96 -10.29
N ARG A 211 1.71 7.00 -9.73
CA ARG A 211 1.63 5.58 -10.08
C ARG A 211 0.20 5.03 -10.17
N SER A 212 -0.73 5.50 -9.35
CA SER A 212 -2.15 5.09 -9.41
C SER A 212 -2.88 5.59 -10.64
N ASP A 213 -2.42 6.68 -11.24
CA ASP A 213 -2.98 7.29 -12.44
C ASP A 213 -2.33 6.68 -13.69
N LEU A 214 -1.00 6.51 -13.66
CA LEU A 214 -0.22 5.96 -14.79
C LEU A 214 -0.76 4.60 -15.29
N VAL A 215 -1.17 3.74 -14.36
CA VAL A 215 -1.70 2.40 -14.70
C VAL A 215 -3.10 2.43 -15.32
N LEU A 216 -3.78 3.59 -15.27
CA LEU A 216 -5.11 3.77 -15.84
C LEU A 216 -5.07 4.37 -17.24
N PHE A 217 -3.98 5.08 -17.59
CA PHE A 217 -3.85 5.71 -18.90
C PHE A 217 -3.95 4.69 -20.03
N GLY A 218 -4.68 5.07 -21.06
CA GLY A 218 -5.05 4.25 -22.21
C GLY A 218 -5.71 5.12 -23.27
N ARG A 219 -5.98 4.54 -24.45
CA ARG A 219 -6.50 5.26 -25.63
C ARG A 219 -7.78 6.04 -25.35
N GLN A 220 -8.65 5.53 -24.49
CA GLN A 220 -9.89 6.18 -24.06
C GLN A 220 -9.71 7.52 -23.32
N HIS A 221 -8.50 7.79 -22.82
CA HIS A 221 -8.15 9.05 -22.18
C HIS A 221 -7.57 10.07 -23.17
N VAL A 222 -7.33 9.70 -24.43
CA VAL A 222 -6.75 10.58 -25.44
C VAL A 222 -7.86 11.22 -26.26
N ARG A 223 -7.85 12.56 -26.38
CA ARG A 223 -8.77 13.34 -27.20
C ARG A 223 -8.01 14.48 -27.86
N ASP A 224 -8.00 14.52 -29.19
CA ASP A 224 -7.40 15.61 -29.97
C ASP A 224 -5.94 15.94 -29.58
N GLY A 225 -5.15 14.90 -29.24
CA GLY A 225 -3.76 15.05 -28.79
C GLY A 225 -3.58 15.37 -27.30
N TRP A 226 -4.66 15.40 -26.52
CA TRP A 226 -4.64 15.65 -25.08
C TRP A 226 -4.97 14.40 -24.27
N LEU A 227 -4.24 14.21 -23.17
CA LEU A 227 -4.55 13.22 -22.15
C LEU A 227 -5.52 13.83 -21.13
N VAL A 228 -6.77 13.39 -21.15
CA VAL A 228 -7.88 13.91 -20.35
C VAL A 228 -8.29 12.88 -19.29
N PHE A 229 -8.18 13.23 -18.01
CA PHE A 229 -8.48 12.31 -16.91
C PHE A 229 -8.79 13.04 -15.59
N THR A 230 -9.29 12.30 -14.59
CA THR A 230 -9.39 12.80 -13.21
C THR A 230 -8.41 12.02 -12.34
N GLN A 231 -7.59 12.72 -11.55
CA GLN A 231 -6.62 12.07 -10.67
C GLN A 231 -7.32 11.10 -9.71
N HIS A 232 -6.83 9.86 -9.64
CA HIS A 232 -7.44 8.79 -8.86
C HIS A 232 -7.45 9.09 -7.36
N LYS A 233 -6.34 9.65 -6.85
CA LYS A 233 -6.23 10.04 -5.45
C LYS A 233 -7.07 11.29 -5.20
N GLY A 234 -8.03 11.20 -4.27
CA GLY A 234 -8.88 12.32 -3.90
C GLY A 234 -10.17 12.44 -4.72
N ARG A 235 -10.35 11.67 -5.80
CA ARG A 235 -11.52 11.73 -6.70
C ARG A 235 -12.88 11.72 -6.00
N ASN A 236 -13.04 10.95 -4.93
CA ASN A 236 -14.31 10.81 -4.21
C ASN A 236 -14.64 11.99 -3.30
N ARG A 237 -13.69 12.90 -3.05
CA ARG A 237 -13.86 14.02 -2.11
C ARG A 237 -13.58 15.37 -2.76
N ASN A 238 -12.50 15.43 -3.53
CA ASN A 238 -11.92 16.62 -4.10
C ASN A 238 -11.35 16.24 -5.49
N PRO A 239 -12.21 16.01 -6.49
CA PRO A 239 -11.75 15.61 -7.82
C PRO A 239 -10.87 16.71 -8.44
N VAL A 240 -9.82 16.27 -9.13
CA VAL A 240 -8.92 17.15 -9.89
C VAL A 240 -8.91 16.61 -11.31
N ARG A 241 -9.63 17.31 -12.19
CA ARG A 241 -9.65 17.03 -13.63
C ARG A 241 -8.44 17.67 -14.27
N MET A 242 -7.77 16.90 -15.12
CA MET A 242 -6.51 17.27 -15.77
C MET A 242 -6.66 17.07 -17.28
N GLU A 243 -6.07 18.00 -18.03
CA GLU A 243 -5.84 17.89 -19.46
C GLU A 243 -4.38 18.22 -19.70
N ILE A 244 -3.62 17.25 -20.23
CA ILE A 244 -2.18 17.41 -20.45
C ILE A 244 -1.89 17.09 -21.92
N PRO A 245 -1.23 17.99 -22.67
CA PRO A 245 -0.94 17.73 -24.08
C PRO A 245 0.05 16.56 -24.19
N ILE A 246 -0.23 15.65 -25.11
CA ILE A 246 0.68 14.56 -25.47
C ILE A 246 1.68 15.13 -26.48
N ILE A 247 2.87 15.44 -26.00
CA ILE A 247 3.92 15.97 -26.87
C ILE A 247 4.39 14.88 -27.87
N PRO A 248 4.94 15.26 -29.04
CA PRO A 248 5.36 14.31 -30.07
C PRO A 248 6.32 13.21 -29.58
N ALA A 249 7.21 13.54 -28.63
CA ALA A 249 8.12 12.58 -28.04
C ALA A 249 7.39 11.46 -27.27
N LEU A 250 6.36 11.79 -26.49
CA LEU A 250 5.56 10.81 -25.77
C LEU A 250 4.72 9.99 -26.75
N GLN A 251 4.12 10.63 -27.76
CA GLN A 251 3.32 9.94 -28.77
C GLN A 251 4.14 8.87 -29.50
N ARG A 252 5.35 9.20 -29.97
CA ARG A 252 6.26 8.22 -30.62
C ARG A 252 6.56 7.01 -29.73
N ILE A 253 6.75 7.22 -28.42
CA ILE A 253 7.03 6.12 -27.48
C ILE A 253 5.79 5.25 -27.28
N ILE A 254 4.59 5.84 -27.20
CA ILE A 254 3.33 5.11 -27.13
C ILE A 254 3.14 4.25 -28.39
N ASP A 255 3.37 4.82 -29.57
CA ASP A 255 3.14 4.14 -30.86
C ASP A 255 4.11 2.97 -31.10
N GLN A 256 5.35 3.09 -30.61
CA GLN A 256 6.39 2.07 -30.80
C GLN A 256 6.38 0.97 -29.73
N THR A 257 5.59 1.13 -28.66
CA THR A 257 5.55 0.16 -27.55
C THR A 257 4.26 -0.66 -27.60
N PRO A 258 4.32 -2.00 -27.46
CA PRO A 258 3.13 -2.82 -27.30
C PRO A 258 2.28 -2.36 -26.11
N THR A 259 1.02 -2.01 -26.38
CA THR A 259 0.03 -1.55 -25.39
C THR A 259 -1.16 -2.50 -25.36
N GLY A 260 -1.96 -2.46 -24.29
CA GLY A 260 -3.24 -3.16 -24.25
C GLY A 260 -4.39 -2.31 -24.78
N ASP A 261 -5.57 -2.93 -24.90
CA ASP A 261 -6.76 -2.29 -25.48
C ASP A 261 -7.24 -1.09 -24.63
N LEU A 262 -7.27 -1.26 -23.31
CA LEU A 262 -7.79 -0.27 -22.36
C LEU A 262 -6.70 0.48 -21.59
N ALA A 263 -5.46 -0.01 -21.59
CA ALA A 263 -4.39 0.61 -20.82
C ALA A 263 -3.07 0.50 -21.57
N PHE A 264 -2.28 1.58 -21.54
CA PHE A 264 -0.95 1.60 -22.13
C PHE A 264 0.00 0.67 -21.38
N LEU A 265 -0.12 0.58 -20.05
CA LEU A 265 0.74 -0.26 -19.22
C LEU A 265 0.04 -1.58 -18.86
N VAL A 266 0.47 -2.65 -19.50
CA VAL A 266 -0.06 -4.01 -19.28
C VAL A 266 1.00 -5.00 -18.80
N THR A 267 0.52 -6.01 -18.06
CA THR A 267 1.28 -7.19 -17.67
C THR A 267 1.60 -8.08 -18.89
N ALA A 268 2.47 -9.06 -18.70
CA ALA A 268 2.76 -10.08 -19.72
C ALA A 268 1.54 -10.87 -20.21
N PHE A 269 0.43 -10.85 -19.45
CA PHE A 269 -0.85 -11.48 -19.83
C PHE A 269 -1.83 -10.49 -20.48
N ASN A 270 -1.35 -9.34 -20.98
CA ASN A 270 -2.14 -8.27 -21.57
C ASN A 270 -3.27 -7.73 -20.65
N ARG A 271 -3.06 -7.80 -19.33
CA ARG A 271 -3.98 -7.21 -18.34
C ARG A 271 -3.42 -5.90 -17.79
N PRO A 272 -4.24 -4.84 -17.61
CA PRO A 272 -3.80 -3.62 -16.96
C PRO A 272 -3.15 -3.89 -15.61
N PHE A 273 -2.06 -3.18 -15.30
CA PHE A 273 -1.43 -3.35 -13.99
C PHE A 273 -2.32 -2.84 -12.85
N THR A 274 -2.28 -3.54 -11.71
CA THR A 274 -2.66 -2.89 -10.45
C THR A 274 -1.58 -1.90 -10.02
N SER A 275 -1.94 -0.83 -9.30
CA SER A 275 -0.96 0.17 -8.85
C SER A 275 0.22 -0.46 -8.07
N ASN A 276 -0.05 -1.43 -7.18
CA ASN A 276 1.01 -2.12 -6.44
C ASN A 276 1.83 -3.06 -7.33
N GLY A 277 1.18 -3.81 -8.22
CA GLY A 277 1.86 -4.70 -9.16
C GLY A 277 2.80 -3.93 -10.08
N PHE A 278 2.35 -2.80 -10.61
CA PHE A 278 3.19 -1.90 -11.39
C PHE A 278 4.37 -1.37 -10.59
N GLY A 279 4.15 -0.94 -9.34
CA GLY A 279 5.24 -0.48 -8.47
C GLY A 279 6.33 -1.54 -8.26
N ASN A 280 5.93 -2.79 -8.02
CA ASN A 280 6.86 -3.91 -7.87
C ASN A 280 7.59 -4.22 -9.19
N ARG A 281 6.89 -4.17 -10.32
CA ARG A 281 7.51 -4.40 -11.63
C ARG A 281 8.50 -3.28 -11.99
N PHE A 282 8.14 -2.03 -11.72
CA PHE A 282 8.99 -0.87 -11.95
C PHE A 282 10.27 -0.91 -11.11
N ARG A 283 10.18 -1.38 -9.86
CA ARG A 283 11.37 -1.62 -9.01
C ARG A 283 12.32 -2.63 -9.67
N LYS A 284 11.80 -3.74 -10.22
CA LYS A 284 12.63 -4.70 -10.98
C LYS A 284 13.30 -4.07 -12.19
N TRP A 285 12.59 -3.24 -12.98
CA TRP A 285 13.22 -2.52 -14.11
C TRP A 285 14.33 -1.57 -13.67
N CYS A 286 14.17 -0.93 -12.50
CA CYS A 286 15.25 -0.13 -11.93
C CYS A 286 16.42 -1.00 -11.44
N ASP A 287 16.17 -2.20 -10.90
CA ASP A 287 17.22 -3.14 -10.49
C ASP A 287 18.01 -3.63 -11.71
N GLU A 288 17.31 -3.95 -12.80
CA GLU A 288 17.88 -4.31 -14.11
C GLU A 288 18.80 -3.19 -14.65
N ALA A 289 18.46 -1.92 -14.40
CA ALA A 289 19.30 -0.76 -14.75
C ALA A 289 20.36 -0.41 -13.70
N GLY A 290 20.50 -1.20 -12.62
CA GLY A 290 21.43 -0.91 -11.53
C GLY A 290 21.12 0.38 -10.75
N LEU A 291 19.85 0.79 -10.70
CA LEU A 291 19.34 2.01 -10.05
C LEU A 291 18.62 1.66 -8.75
N LYS A 292 19.35 1.18 -7.74
CA LYS A 292 18.79 0.59 -6.50
C LYS A 292 17.96 1.57 -5.66
N GLU A 293 18.33 2.85 -5.65
CA GLU A 293 17.65 3.90 -4.87
C GLU A 293 16.41 4.48 -5.57
N CYS A 294 16.27 4.22 -6.86
CA CYS A 294 15.21 4.78 -7.68
C CYS A 294 13.84 4.15 -7.39
N SER A 295 12.75 4.81 -7.76
CA SER A 295 11.42 4.17 -7.81
C SER A 295 10.46 5.03 -8.62
N VAL A 296 9.34 4.45 -9.05
CA VAL A 296 8.29 5.21 -9.74
C VAL A 296 7.75 6.40 -8.92
N HIS A 297 7.81 6.36 -7.58
CA HIS A 297 7.40 7.51 -6.76
C HIS A 297 8.33 8.71 -6.94
N GLY A 298 9.63 8.47 -7.16
CA GLY A 298 10.63 9.50 -7.39
C GLY A 298 10.42 10.25 -8.71
N LEU A 299 9.82 9.62 -9.71
CA LEU A 299 9.63 10.21 -11.04
C LEU A 299 8.71 11.42 -11.05
N ARG A 300 7.69 11.47 -10.19
CA ARG A 300 6.85 12.67 -10.09
C ARG A 300 7.62 13.88 -9.55
N LYS A 301 8.55 13.65 -8.63
CA LYS A 301 9.45 14.69 -8.12
C LYS A 301 10.45 15.10 -9.22
N ALA A 302 11.01 14.13 -9.93
CA ALA A 302 11.90 14.39 -11.06
C ALA A 302 11.21 15.17 -12.20
N ALA A 303 9.96 14.85 -12.54
CA ALA A 303 9.17 15.60 -13.51
C ALA A 303 8.99 17.07 -13.10
N ALA A 304 8.62 17.32 -11.84
CA ALA A 304 8.47 18.68 -11.32
C ALA A 304 9.81 19.44 -11.27
N ALA A 305 10.89 18.78 -10.88
CA ALA A 305 12.24 19.36 -10.87
C ALA A 305 12.70 19.72 -12.28
N ARG A 306 12.53 18.80 -13.25
CA ARG A 306 12.88 19.02 -14.65
C ARG A 306 12.12 20.20 -15.27
N LEU A 307 10.82 20.32 -15.00
CA LEU A 307 10.04 21.48 -15.46
C LEU A 307 10.57 22.78 -14.84
N ALA A 308 10.95 22.78 -13.57
CA ALA A 308 11.54 23.96 -12.93
C ALA A 308 12.92 24.32 -13.50
N GLU A 309 13.75 23.32 -13.84
CA GLU A 309 15.03 23.52 -14.53
C GLU A 309 14.85 24.06 -15.96
N LEU A 310 13.75 23.70 -16.63
CA LEU A 310 13.34 24.31 -17.90
C LEU A 310 12.78 25.74 -17.75
N GLY A 311 12.80 26.29 -16.54
CA GLY A 311 12.32 27.65 -16.26
C GLY A 311 10.80 27.76 -16.20
N CYS A 312 10.07 26.66 -16.04
CA CYS A 312 8.63 26.71 -15.82
C CYS A 312 8.30 27.34 -14.46
N THR A 313 7.26 28.16 -14.44
CA THR A 313 6.71 28.75 -13.22
C THR A 313 6.07 27.68 -12.34
N GLU A 314 5.90 27.98 -11.05
CA GLU A 314 5.19 27.05 -10.14
C GLU A 314 3.77 26.72 -10.64
N GLN A 315 3.09 27.69 -11.25
CA GLN A 315 1.74 27.51 -11.80
C GLN A 315 1.72 26.57 -13.00
N GLU A 316 2.66 26.70 -13.94
CA GLU A 316 2.82 25.77 -15.08
C GLU A 316 3.10 24.35 -14.56
N ILE A 317 3.96 24.19 -13.56
CA ILE A 317 4.26 22.89 -12.94
C ILE A 317 3.04 22.32 -12.23
N MET A 318 2.27 23.15 -11.51
CA MET A 318 1.02 22.76 -10.87
C MET A 318 -0.03 22.33 -11.90
N ALA A 319 -0.12 23.01 -13.05
CA ALA A 319 -1.04 22.67 -14.13
C ALA A 319 -0.74 21.30 -14.76
N ILE A 320 0.53 20.88 -14.79
CA ILE A 320 0.91 19.55 -15.28
C ILE A 320 0.73 18.51 -14.16
N THR A 321 1.25 18.78 -12.96
CA THR A 321 1.29 17.79 -11.88
C THR A 321 -0.04 17.64 -11.13
N GLY A 322 -0.94 18.64 -11.20
CA GLY A 322 -2.23 18.65 -10.50
C GLY A 322 -2.11 18.89 -8.99
N HIS A 323 -1.08 19.62 -8.54
CA HIS A 323 -1.01 20.09 -7.15
C HIS A 323 -1.94 21.30 -6.97
N ARG A 324 -2.71 21.33 -5.88
CA ARG A 324 -3.62 22.45 -5.57
C ARG A 324 -2.94 23.59 -4.81
N THR A 325 -1.83 23.29 -4.14
CA THR A 325 -1.07 24.27 -3.35
C THR A 325 0.38 24.24 -3.77
N SER A 326 1.03 25.41 -3.77
CA SER A 326 2.44 25.55 -4.14
C SER A 326 3.38 24.84 -3.16
N LYS A 327 2.99 24.68 -1.88
CA LYS A 327 3.85 24.10 -0.83
C LYS A 327 4.50 22.76 -1.21
N GLU A 328 3.78 21.87 -1.92
CA GLU A 328 4.34 20.59 -2.38
C GLU A 328 5.28 20.78 -3.58
N VAL A 329 4.96 21.70 -4.49
CA VAL A 329 5.78 22.03 -5.67
C VAL A 329 7.06 22.74 -5.25
N THR A 330 6.99 23.76 -4.39
CA THR A 330 8.14 24.48 -3.84
C THR A 330 9.13 23.52 -3.17
N ARG A 331 8.66 22.43 -2.53
CA ARG A 331 9.58 21.40 -1.98
C ARG A 331 10.42 20.72 -3.06
N TYR A 332 9.87 20.54 -4.25
CA TYR A 332 10.53 19.90 -5.38
C TYR A 332 11.37 20.89 -6.21
N THR A 333 10.97 22.16 -6.25
CA THR A 333 11.60 23.20 -7.07
C THR A 333 12.55 24.12 -6.31
N ARG A 334 12.66 23.99 -4.98
CA ARG A 334 13.60 24.75 -4.14
C ARG A 334 15.05 24.68 -4.62
N ALA A 335 15.43 23.56 -5.24
CA ALA A 335 16.77 23.37 -5.79
C ALA A 335 16.96 24.03 -7.18
N ALA A 336 15.89 24.41 -7.88
CA ALA A 336 15.99 25.12 -9.15
C ALA A 336 16.57 26.52 -8.91
N SER A 337 17.73 26.78 -9.51
CA SER A 337 18.50 28.02 -9.34
C SER A 337 17.62 29.23 -9.65
N GLN A 338 17.54 30.18 -8.71
CA GLN A 338 16.87 31.47 -8.92
C GLN A 338 17.34 32.13 -10.23
N LYS A 339 18.60 31.90 -10.62
CA LYS A 339 19.21 32.33 -11.88
C LYS A 339 18.44 31.85 -13.11
N THR A 340 18.10 30.56 -13.17
CA THR A 340 17.37 29.96 -14.30
C THR A 340 15.97 30.56 -14.46
N ARG A 341 15.30 30.86 -13.34
CA ARG A 341 13.99 31.53 -13.35
C ARG A 341 14.10 32.98 -13.83
N ALA A 342 15.14 33.70 -13.39
CA ALA A 342 15.39 35.07 -13.84
C ALA A 342 15.72 35.12 -15.34
N GLU A 343 16.56 34.21 -15.84
CA GLU A 343 16.91 34.11 -17.26
C GLU A 343 15.69 33.78 -18.14
N SER A 344 14.87 32.80 -17.74
CA SER A 344 13.62 32.46 -18.44
C SER A 344 12.66 33.65 -18.50
N ALA A 345 12.49 34.37 -17.39
CA ALA A 345 11.61 35.54 -17.33
C ALA A 345 12.09 36.68 -18.24
N LEU A 346 13.38 37.00 -18.20
CA LEU A 346 13.95 38.06 -19.04
C LEU A 346 13.95 37.68 -20.52
N ARG A 347 14.21 36.41 -20.87
CA ARG A 347 14.13 35.93 -22.26
C ARG A 347 12.72 36.14 -22.84
N ARG A 348 11.68 35.81 -22.09
CA ARG A 348 10.28 36.03 -22.51
C ARG A 348 9.97 37.52 -22.70
N MET A 349 10.46 38.39 -21.81
CA MET A 349 10.30 39.85 -21.97
C MET A 349 10.99 40.38 -23.23
N SER A 350 12.16 39.84 -23.59
CA SER A 350 12.87 40.23 -24.81
C SER A 350 12.19 39.74 -26.09
N GLU A 351 11.62 38.52 -26.06
CA GLU A 351 10.85 37.95 -27.18
C GLU A 351 9.54 38.72 -27.44
N GLU A 352 8.94 39.36 -26.43
CA GLU A 352 7.74 40.22 -26.57
C GLU A 352 8.05 41.61 -27.13
N GLN A 353 9.30 42.07 -26.99
CA GLN A 353 9.77 43.37 -27.48
C GLN A 353 10.37 43.32 -28.90
N SER A 354 10.49 42.13 -29.48
CA SER A 354 10.99 41.88 -30.85
C SER A 354 9.85 41.53 -31.78
#